data_AF-A0A962T7B8-F1
#
_entry.id   AF-A0A962T7B8-F1
#
_cell.length_a   1.000
_cell.length_b   1.000
_cell.length_c   1.000
_cell.angle_alpha   90.00
_cell.angle_beta   90.00
_cell.angle_gamma   90.00
#
_symmetry.space_group_name_H-M   'P 1'
#
loop_
_entity.id
_entity.type
_entity.pdbx_description
1 polymer ?
#
loop_
_entity_poly.entity_id
_entity_poly.type
_entity_poly.pdbx_seq_one_letter_code
_entity_poly.pdbx_strand_id
1 'polypeptide(L)' 'MTELTEDEKRQILEAPPKGTWAVILVIGLAMLAGWLYFFFGLFMSHGPVA' A
#
# COMPACT_ATOMS: atom_id res chain seq x y z
N MET A 1 -25.93 -0.58 18.32
CA MET A 1 -25.56 0.37 17.26
C MET A 1 -25.75 1.75 17.87
N THR A 2 -24.68 2.43 18.26
CA THR A 2 -24.79 3.82 18.70
C THR A 2 -25.17 4.64 17.48
N GLU A 3 -26.33 5.30 17.50
CA GLU A 3 -26.73 6.18 16.42
C GLU A 3 -25.77 7.37 16.39
N LEU A 4 -25.00 7.47 15.31
CA LEU A 4 -24.13 8.62 15.07
C LEU A 4 -25.00 9.83 14.73
N THR A 5 -24.67 10.97 15.31
CA THR A 5 -25.31 12.23 14.92
C THR A 5 -24.93 12.60 13.48
N GLU A 6 -25.76 13.37 12.80
CA GLU A 6 -25.53 13.73 11.38
C GLU A 6 -24.18 14.47 11.19
N ASP A 7 -23.76 15.25 12.19
CA ASP A 7 -22.48 15.96 12.21
C ASP A 7 -21.28 15.01 12.32
N GLU A 8 -21.36 13.98 13.18
CA GLU A 8 -20.32 12.95 13.30
C GLU A 8 -20.19 12.14 12.01
N LYS A 9 -21.32 11.81 11.37
CA LYS A 9 -21.33 11.09 10.11
C LYS A 9 -20.67 11.91 9.00
N ARG A 10 -20.97 13.20 8.93
CA ARG A 10 -20.37 14.13 7.97
C ARG A 10 -18.87 14.27 8.19
N GLN A 11 -18.44 14.38 9.45
CA GLN A 11 -17.02 14.42 9.81
C GLN A 11 -16.27 13.15 9.40
N ILE A 12 -16.86 11.97 9.55
CA ILE A 12 -16.26 10.70 9.10
C ILE A 12 -16.17 10.63 7.57
N LEU A 13 -17.19 11.12 6.86
CA LEU A 13 -17.22 11.14 5.39
C LEU A 13 -16.22 12.13 4.78
N GLU A 14 -16.01 13.27 5.44
CA GLU A 14 -15.06 14.31 5.00
C GLU A 14 -13.63 14.01 5.50
N ALA A 15 -13.47 13.05 6.43
CA ALA A 15 -12.15 12.67 6.92
C ALA A 15 -11.33 12.00 5.81
N PRO A 16 -10.11 12.49 5.53
CA PRO A 16 -9.26 11.88 4.52
C PRO A 16 -8.85 10.46 4.95
N PRO A 17 -8.84 9.47 4.03
CA PRO A 17 -8.59 8.07 4.35
C PRO A 17 -7.09 7.79 4.54
N LYS A 18 -6.48 8.42 5.55
CA LYS A 18 -5.03 8.36 5.84
C LYS A 18 -4.52 6.92 5.99
N GLY A 19 -5.32 6.04 6.61
CA GLY A 19 -4.99 4.63 6.77
C GLY A 19 -4.86 3.90 5.43
N THR A 20 -5.84 4.10 4.52
CA THR A 20 -5.80 3.53 3.17
C THR A 20 -4.57 4.00 2.40
N TRP A 21 -4.25 5.29 2.47
CA TRP A 21 -3.03 5.84 1.84
C TRP A 21 -1.75 5.24 2.41
N ALA A 22 -1.66 5.07 3.73
CA ALA A 22 -0.50 4.43 4.37
C ALA A 22 -0.32 2.98 3.88
N VAL A 23 -1.42 2.21 3.82
CA VAL A 23 -1.39 0.82 3.33
C VAL A 23 -0.95 0.76 1.87
N ILE A 24 -1.52 1.60 1.00
CA ILE A 24 -1.15 1.66 -0.41
C ILE A 24 0.35 1.96 -0.56
N LEU A 25 0.86 2.92 0.20
CA LEU A 25 2.27 3.32 0.15
C LEU A 25 3.19 2.19 0.61
N VAL A 26 2.87 1.52 1.72
CA VAL A 26 3.65 0.39 2.23
C VAL A 26 3.68 -0.76 1.23
N ILE A 27 2.52 -1.14 0.68
CA ILE A 27 2.43 -2.22 -0.31
C ILE A 27 3.18 -1.84 -1.59
N GLY A 28 3.00 -0.61 -2.09
CA GLY A 28 3.69 -0.13 -3.29
C GLY A 28 5.21 -0.16 -3.14
N LEU A 29 5.74 0.27 -1.99
CA LEU A 29 7.17 0.20 -1.69
C LEU A 29 7.66 -1.25 -1.57
N ALA A 30 6.89 -2.13 -0.92
CA ALA A 30 7.25 -3.54 -0.79
C ALA A 30 7.31 -4.24 -2.16
N MET A 31 6.33 -3.96 -3.04
CA MET A 31 6.32 -4.49 -4.41
C MET A 31 7.50 -3.98 -5.23
N LEU A 32 7.79 -2.68 -5.15
CA LEU A 32 8.93 -2.09 -5.85
C LEU A 32 10.26 -2.68 -5.36
N ALA A 33 10.45 -2.77 -4.04
CA ALA A 33 11.64 -3.34 -3.44
C ALA A 33 11.81 -4.83 -3.81
N GLY A 34 10.72 -5.60 -3.75
CA GLY A 34 10.71 -7.00 -4.17
C GLY A 34 11.08 -7.15 -5.65
N TRP A 35 10.48 -6.35 -6.53
CA TRP A 35 10.80 -6.36 -7.96
C TRP A 35 12.27 -6.04 -8.22
N LEU A 36 12.81 -4.99 -7.59
CA LEU A 36 14.24 -4.63 -7.72
C LEU A 36 15.15 -5.76 -7.23
N TYR A 37 14.82 -6.38 -6.09
CA TYR A 37 15.57 -7.51 -5.56
C TYR A 37 15.55 -8.72 -6.50
N PHE A 38 14.38 -9.11 -7.00
CA PHE A 38 14.28 -10.22 -7.94
C PHE A 38 15.01 -9.95 -9.25
N PHE A 39 14.88 -8.74 -9.79
CA PHE A 39 15.47 -8.39 -11.08
C PHE A 39 17.00 -8.23 -10.99
N PHE A 40 17.49 -7.38 -10.09
CA PHE A 40 18.92 -7.08 -9.98
C PHE A 40 19.67 -8.08 -9.10
N GLY A 41 19.06 -8.52 -8.00
CA GLY A 41 19.70 -9.40 -7.03
C GLY A 41 19.74 -10.86 -7.47
N LEU A 42 18.73 -11.34 -8.19
CA LEU A 42 18.62 -12.76 -8.56
C LEU A 42 18.70 -13.00 -10.07
N PHE A 43 17.90 -12.29 -10.88
CA PHE A 43 17.83 -12.55 -12.32
C PHE A 43 19.09 -12.12 -13.08
N MET A 44 19.56 -10.88 -12.88
CA MET A 44 20.80 -10.39 -13.53
C MET A 44 22.05 -11.13 -13.04
N SER A 45 22.08 -11.59 -11.79
CA SER A 45 23.25 -12.26 -11.20
C SER A 45 23.37 -13.73 -11.61
N HIS A 46 22.27 -14.43 -11.89
CA HIS A 46 22.27 -15.85 -12.25
C HIS A 46 21.96 -16.11 -13.73
N GLY A 47 21.57 -15.09 -14.50
CA GLY A 47 21.23 -15.19 -15.92
C GLY A 47 19.97 -16.03 -16.21
N PRO A 48 19.45 -16.03 -17.45
CA PRO A 48 18.43 -17.01 -17.84
C PRO A 48 19.01 -18.42 -17.66
N VAL A 49 18.29 -19.27 -16.93
CA VAL A 49 18.61 -20.70 -16.84
C VAL A 49 18.60 -21.24 -18.26
N ALA A 50 19.77 -21.63 -18.76
CA ALA A 50 19.94 -22.32 -20.04
C ALA A 50 19.47 -23.77 -19.93
#